data_AF-A0A7V9DGR3-F1
#
_entry.id   AF-A0A7V9DGR3-F1
#
_cell.length_a   1.000
_cell.length_b   1.000
_cell.length_c   1.000
_cell.angle_alpha   90.00
_cell.angle_beta   90.00
_cell.angle_gamma   90.00
#
_symmetry.space_group_name_H-M   'P 1'
#
loop_
_entity.id
_entity.type
_entity.pdbx_description
1 polymer ?
#
loop_
_entity_poly.entity_id
_entity_poly.type
_entity_poly.pdbx_seq_one_letter_code
_entity_poly.pdbx_strand_id
1 'polypeptide(L)'
;PGLRALMRNARVDPAAVDAEAVGFRLAPRINAAGRLGRPDAALELLLTADVAEAHDLANELETLNRDRQAVENRILRAAVAEVESWPEPRRRRRGYVIWGEDWHEGVIGIVASRLVERFNRPVVLIAGTEGDWKGSGRSLPGFDLHGALAACSSHLRRFGGHRAAAGLSIAPESLETFAAAFAAHADAELAEEDLAPVTRIDAVVPGSALTLGLATELQRLSPFGLGNPQVTLLVPACDAVQPDVVGEGKHLRFRVRQSGRDAGSAIAFGLGAQLDRLRRPVRYDIACRLEENRWNGTIAPQLVIRRLFDAPEGYEDLRAHLAELWRAGESAWTAEARAVFTELELEDGARRQLYESETFRALLERGLDEALPRAA
;
A
#
# COMPACT_ATOMS: atom_id res chain seq x y z
N PRO A 1 -2.08 -27.52 -20.80
CA PRO A 1 -1.36 -26.72 -21.83
C PRO A 1 -1.52 -25.20 -21.61
N GLY A 2 -2.76 -24.75 -21.39
CA GLY A 2 -3.08 -23.34 -21.17
C GLY A 2 -2.31 -22.64 -20.06
N LEU A 3 -2.21 -23.22 -18.85
CA LEU A 3 -1.45 -22.60 -17.75
C LEU A 3 0.02 -22.36 -18.11
N ARG A 4 0.67 -23.28 -18.84
CA ARG A 4 2.06 -23.10 -19.30
C ARG A 4 2.18 -21.97 -20.33
N ALA A 5 1.22 -21.86 -21.25
CA ALA A 5 1.18 -20.76 -22.21
C ALA A 5 0.95 -19.40 -21.52
N LEU A 6 0.03 -19.36 -20.56
CA LEU A 6 -0.23 -18.17 -19.74
C LEU A 6 1.01 -17.74 -18.94
N MET A 7 1.69 -18.68 -18.28
CA MET A 7 2.92 -18.42 -17.54
C MET A 7 4.03 -17.88 -18.45
N ARG A 8 4.16 -18.43 -19.67
CA ARG A 8 5.12 -17.93 -20.67
C ARG A 8 4.86 -16.47 -21.02
N ASN A 9 3.61 -16.11 -21.34
CA ASN A 9 3.25 -14.73 -21.68
C ASN A 9 3.42 -13.79 -20.48
N ALA A 10 3.10 -14.28 -19.29
CA ALA A 10 3.28 -13.54 -18.04
C ALA A 10 4.73 -13.50 -17.52
N ARG A 11 5.68 -14.14 -18.23
CA ARG A 11 7.08 -14.28 -17.81
C ARG A 11 7.22 -14.83 -16.39
N VAL A 12 6.40 -15.83 -16.07
CA VAL A 12 6.42 -16.56 -14.81
C VAL A 12 7.15 -17.88 -15.05
N ASP A 13 8.23 -18.11 -14.30
CA ASP A 13 8.88 -19.42 -14.28
C ASP A 13 7.97 -20.42 -13.55
N PRO A 14 7.55 -21.52 -14.20
CA PRO A 14 6.75 -22.56 -13.56
C PRO A 14 7.39 -23.15 -12.30
N ALA A 15 8.73 -23.15 -12.18
CA ALA A 15 9.44 -23.66 -11.01
C ALA A 15 9.43 -22.70 -9.81
N ALA A 16 9.09 -21.43 -10.02
CA ALA A 16 9.13 -20.37 -9.01
C ALA A 16 7.79 -19.61 -8.91
N VAL A 17 6.67 -20.29 -9.21
CA VAL A 17 5.33 -19.70 -9.07
C VAL A 17 5.02 -19.49 -7.60
N ASP A 18 4.67 -18.26 -7.23
CA ASP A 18 4.22 -17.88 -5.91
C ASP A 18 2.83 -17.20 -5.95
N ALA A 19 2.31 -16.86 -4.78
CA ALA A 19 1.02 -16.19 -4.65
C ALA A 19 1.00 -14.82 -5.37
N GLU A 20 2.13 -14.11 -5.42
CA GLU A 20 2.25 -12.84 -6.14
C GLU A 20 2.15 -13.06 -7.66
N ALA A 21 2.79 -14.10 -8.19
CA ALA A 21 2.67 -14.52 -9.58
C ALA A 21 1.22 -14.78 -9.95
N VAL A 22 0.51 -15.55 -9.12
CA VAL A 22 -0.88 -15.88 -9.36
C VAL A 22 -1.74 -14.61 -9.30
N GLY A 23 -1.63 -13.82 -8.23
CA GLY A 23 -2.49 -12.66 -7.98
C GLY A 23 -2.27 -11.48 -8.92
N PHE A 24 -1.02 -11.20 -9.31
CA PHE A 24 -0.66 -9.98 -10.03
C PHE A 24 -0.15 -10.21 -11.46
N ARG A 25 0.19 -11.44 -11.83
CA ARG A 25 0.65 -11.75 -13.20
C ARG A 25 -0.31 -12.67 -13.95
N LEU A 26 -0.77 -13.76 -13.36
CA LEU A 26 -1.60 -14.75 -14.05
C LEU A 26 -3.09 -14.38 -14.02
N ALA A 27 -3.67 -14.18 -12.83
CA ALA A 27 -5.09 -13.87 -12.66
C ALA A 27 -5.56 -12.62 -13.43
N PRO A 28 -4.78 -11.51 -13.54
CA PRO A 28 -5.21 -10.35 -14.32
C PRO A 28 -5.47 -10.65 -15.80
N ARG A 29 -4.74 -11.60 -16.39
CA ARG A 29 -4.93 -12.01 -17.80
C ARG A 29 -6.23 -12.79 -17.99
N ILE A 30 -6.51 -13.72 -17.08
CA ILE A 30 -7.77 -14.45 -17.02
C ILE A 30 -8.94 -13.47 -16.83
N ASN A 31 -8.81 -12.55 -15.87
CA ASN A 31 -9.86 -11.59 -15.55
C ASN A 31 -10.09 -10.54 -16.65
N ALA A 32 -9.10 -10.28 -17.51
CA ALA A 32 -9.24 -9.32 -18.60
C ALA A 32 -10.30 -9.77 -19.62
N ALA A 33 -10.41 -11.09 -19.86
CA ALA A 33 -11.43 -11.69 -20.71
C ALA A 33 -12.84 -11.26 -20.31
N GLY A 34 -13.18 -11.43 -19.02
CA GLY A 34 -14.49 -11.05 -18.48
C GLY A 34 -14.75 -9.55 -18.40
N ARG A 35 -13.73 -8.70 -18.60
CA ARG A 35 -13.85 -7.24 -18.46
C ARG A 35 -13.98 -6.51 -19.78
N LEU A 36 -13.27 -6.95 -20.80
CA LEU A 36 -13.16 -6.24 -22.09
C LEU A 36 -13.53 -7.07 -23.31
N GLY A 37 -13.80 -8.37 -23.15
CA GLY A 37 -13.95 -9.25 -24.31
C GLY A 37 -14.79 -10.47 -24.00
N ARG A 38 -14.29 -11.61 -24.48
CA ARG A 38 -14.96 -12.91 -24.47
C ARG A 38 -14.65 -13.66 -23.18
N PRO A 39 -15.56 -13.78 -22.19
CA PRO A 39 -15.24 -14.41 -20.90
C PRO A 39 -14.94 -15.92 -21.02
N ASP A 40 -15.48 -16.57 -22.05
CA ASP A 40 -15.25 -17.97 -22.43
C ASP A 40 -13.80 -18.27 -22.83
N ALA A 41 -13.07 -17.34 -23.46
CA ALA A 41 -11.68 -17.53 -23.88
C ALA A 41 -10.76 -17.95 -22.70
N ALA A 42 -11.02 -17.41 -21.52
CA ALA A 42 -10.30 -17.81 -20.31
C ALA A 42 -10.61 -19.25 -19.88
N LEU A 43 -11.85 -19.71 -20.05
CA LEU A 43 -12.26 -21.07 -19.75
C LEU A 43 -11.72 -22.05 -20.81
N GLU A 44 -11.83 -21.70 -22.09
CA GLU A 44 -11.26 -22.47 -23.21
C GLU A 44 -9.76 -22.71 -23.00
N LEU A 45 -9.01 -21.67 -22.58
CA LEU A 45 -7.59 -21.80 -22.30
C LEU A 45 -7.31 -22.83 -21.20
N LEU A 46 -8.12 -22.84 -20.14
CA LEU A 46 -7.93 -23.75 -19.01
C LEU A 46 -8.29 -25.20 -19.35
N LEU A 47 -9.22 -25.40 -20.29
CA LEU A 47 -9.74 -26.71 -20.66
C LEU A 47 -9.02 -27.35 -21.86
N THR A 48 -8.38 -26.56 -22.73
CA THR A 48 -7.77 -27.10 -23.95
C THR A 48 -6.59 -28.05 -23.66
N ALA A 49 -6.56 -29.15 -24.42
CA ALA A 49 -5.46 -30.10 -24.49
C ALA A 49 -4.52 -29.82 -25.68
N ASP A 50 -4.92 -28.97 -26.63
CA ASP A 50 -4.11 -28.59 -27.78
C ASP A 50 -3.11 -27.49 -27.39
N VAL A 51 -1.84 -27.68 -27.74
CA VAL A 51 -0.75 -26.74 -27.45
C VAL A 51 -0.82 -25.50 -28.33
N ALA A 52 -1.25 -25.65 -29.59
CA ALA A 52 -1.41 -24.53 -30.52
C ALA A 52 -2.57 -23.64 -30.08
N GLU A 53 -3.73 -24.24 -29.81
CA GLU A 53 -4.90 -23.52 -29.29
C GLU A 53 -4.59 -22.80 -27.96
N ALA A 54 -3.89 -23.48 -27.04
CA ALA A 54 -3.46 -22.86 -25.77
C ALA A 54 -2.57 -21.63 -25.98
N HIS A 55 -1.72 -21.63 -27.00
CA HIS A 55 -0.85 -20.50 -27.31
C HIS A 55 -1.66 -19.32 -27.86
N ASP A 56 -2.59 -19.58 -28.77
CA ASP A 56 -3.43 -18.55 -29.39
C ASP A 56 -4.35 -17.89 -28.35
N LEU A 57 -5.02 -18.70 -27.53
CA LEU A 57 -5.86 -18.20 -26.43
C LEU A 57 -5.03 -17.41 -25.40
N ALA A 58 -3.82 -17.84 -25.07
CA ALA A 58 -2.95 -17.08 -24.15
C ALA A 58 -2.53 -15.72 -24.73
N ASN A 59 -2.36 -15.60 -26.05
CA ASN A 59 -2.06 -14.34 -26.72
C ASN A 59 -3.28 -13.42 -26.80
N GLU A 60 -4.47 -13.98 -26.98
CA GLU A 60 -5.73 -13.26 -26.86
C GLU A 60 -5.87 -12.64 -25.47
N LEU A 61 -5.68 -13.43 -24.39
CA LEU A 61 -5.73 -12.94 -23.01
C LEU A 61 -4.65 -11.90 -22.70
N GLU A 62 -3.44 -12.04 -23.26
CA GLU A 62 -2.39 -11.02 -23.13
C GLU A 62 -2.82 -9.70 -23.75
N THR A 63 -3.40 -9.74 -24.95
CA THR A 63 -3.90 -8.56 -25.67
C THR A 63 -5.00 -7.88 -24.87
N LEU A 64 -6.01 -8.64 -24.42
CA LEU A 64 -7.10 -8.13 -23.59
C LEU A 64 -6.58 -7.50 -22.28
N ASN A 65 -5.58 -8.12 -21.65
CA ASN A 65 -4.97 -7.57 -20.44
C ASN A 65 -4.25 -6.24 -20.70
N ARG A 66 -3.50 -6.13 -21.80
CA ARG A 66 -2.83 -4.89 -22.21
C ARG A 66 -3.83 -3.78 -22.51
N ASP A 67 -4.90 -4.10 -23.23
CA ASP A 67 -5.94 -3.13 -23.55
C ASP A 67 -6.67 -2.68 -22.27
N ARG A 68 -6.94 -3.60 -21.35
CA ARG A 68 -7.50 -3.30 -20.03
C ARG A 68 -6.59 -2.42 -19.20
N GLN A 69 -5.27 -2.62 -19.23
CA GLN A 69 -4.30 -1.73 -18.60
C GLN A 69 -4.33 -0.32 -19.22
N ALA A 70 -4.44 -0.21 -20.55
CA ALA A 70 -4.52 1.07 -21.23
C ALA A 70 -5.79 1.85 -20.86
N VAL A 71 -6.95 1.19 -20.89
CA VAL A 71 -8.24 1.79 -20.48
C VAL A 71 -8.20 2.20 -19.01
N GLU A 72 -7.71 1.33 -18.12
CA GLU A 72 -7.56 1.63 -16.70
C GLU A 72 -6.70 2.89 -16.48
N ASN A 73 -5.53 2.97 -17.12
CA ASN A 73 -4.63 4.10 -16.95
C ASN A 73 -5.23 5.41 -17.48
N ARG A 74 -6.01 5.36 -18.57
CA ARG A 74 -6.73 6.51 -19.10
C ARG A 74 -7.76 7.03 -18.10
N ILE A 75 -8.62 6.14 -17.59
CA ILE A 75 -9.68 6.49 -16.63
C ILE A 75 -9.05 6.99 -15.32
N LEU A 76 -8.01 6.32 -14.81
CA LEU A 76 -7.32 6.72 -13.60
C LEU A 76 -6.74 8.13 -13.72
N ARG A 77 -6.06 8.46 -14.83
CA ARG A 77 -5.52 9.80 -15.05
C ARG A 77 -6.61 10.87 -15.10
N ALA A 78 -7.72 10.60 -15.79
CA ALA A 78 -8.85 11.51 -15.86
C ALA A 78 -9.47 11.75 -14.48
N ALA A 79 -9.77 10.68 -13.74
CA ALA A 79 -10.36 10.77 -12.40
C ALA A 79 -9.45 11.48 -11.40
N VAL A 80 -8.13 11.24 -11.45
CA VAL A 80 -7.16 11.96 -10.60
C VAL A 80 -7.13 13.45 -10.93
N ALA A 81 -7.05 13.79 -12.23
CA ALA A 81 -7.05 15.19 -12.66
C ALA A 81 -8.33 15.92 -12.25
N GLU A 82 -9.48 15.24 -12.32
CA GLU A 82 -10.76 15.79 -11.88
C GLU A 82 -10.74 16.11 -10.38
N VAL A 83 -10.35 15.16 -9.53
CA VAL A 83 -10.27 15.37 -8.07
C VAL A 83 -9.28 16.48 -7.72
N GLU A 84 -8.13 16.53 -8.38
CA GLU A 84 -7.12 17.57 -8.16
C GLU A 84 -7.62 18.96 -8.58
N SER A 85 -8.51 19.04 -9.57
CA SER A 85 -9.15 20.29 -10.03
C SER A 85 -10.28 20.80 -9.13
N TRP A 86 -10.81 19.96 -8.23
CA TRP A 86 -11.89 20.36 -7.33
C TRP A 86 -11.47 21.49 -6.38
N PRO A 87 -12.40 22.37 -5.98
CA PRO A 87 -12.14 23.37 -4.96
C PRO A 87 -11.86 22.70 -3.60
N GLU A 88 -11.07 23.35 -2.75
CA GLU A 88 -10.61 22.83 -1.47
C GLU A 88 -11.73 22.25 -0.58
N PRO A 89 -12.90 22.90 -0.41
CA PRO A 89 -13.99 22.33 0.39
C PRO A 89 -14.50 20.97 -0.14
N ARG A 90 -14.48 20.76 -1.46
CA ARG A 90 -14.90 19.49 -2.07
C ARG A 90 -13.82 18.42 -1.90
N ARG A 91 -12.53 18.78 -2.00
CA ARG A 91 -11.42 17.83 -1.75
C ARG A 91 -11.36 17.37 -0.30
N ARG A 92 -11.79 18.19 0.67
CA ARG A 92 -11.82 17.81 2.08
C ARG A 92 -12.87 16.76 2.45
N ARG A 93 -13.90 16.58 1.62
CA ARG A 93 -14.96 15.56 1.83
C ARG A 93 -14.39 14.17 2.01
N ARG A 94 -14.87 13.43 2.99
CA ARG A 94 -14.37 12.11 3.40
C ARG A 94 -14.76 11.00 2.43
N GLY A 95 -15.74 11.21 1.55
CA GLY A 95 -16.10 10.26 0.48
C GLY A 95 -16.18 10.92 -0.89
N TYR A 96 -15.70 10.21 -1.92
CA TYR A 96 -15.67 10.69 -3.30
C TYR A 96 -16.60 9.92 -4.20
N VAL A 97 -17.34 10.66 -5.02
CA VAL A 97 -18.08 10.12 -6.17
C VAL A 97 -17.57 10.86 -7.40
N ILE A 98 -17.14 10.10 -8.40
CA ILE A 98 -16.54 10.62 -9.63
C ILE A 98 -17.19 9.85 -10.78
N TRP A 99 -17.49 10.52 -11.87
CA TRP A 99 -18.15 9.90 -13.00
C TRP A 99 -17.60 10.40 -14.32
N GLY A 100 -17.72 9.58 -15.36
CA GLY A 100 -17.29 9.97 -16.69
C GLY A 100 -18.09 9.26 -17.76
N GLU A 101 -18.40 10.02 -18.80
CA GLU A 101 -18.91 9.48 -20.05
C GLU A 101 -17.81 8.64 -20.72
N ASP A 102 -18.22 7.61 -21.46
CA ASP A 102 -17.33 6.69 -22.20
C ASP A 102 -16.30 5.94 -21.33
N TRP A 103 -16.50 5.91 -20.01
CA TRP A 103 -15.73 5.04 -19.12
C TRP A 103 -16.23 3.61 -19.22
N HIS A 104 -15.31 2.64 -19.18
CA HIS A 104 -15.67 1.24 -19.35
C HIS A 104 -16.10 0.63 -18.00
N GLU A 105 -17.34 0.14 -17.91
CA GLU A 105 -17.92 -0.42 -16.67
C GLU A 105 -17.12 -1.61 -16.10
N GLY A 106 -16.57 -2.47 -16.96
CA GLY A 106 -15.68 -3.57 -16.57
C GLY A 106 -14.35 -3.14 -15.92
N VAL A 107 -14.00 -1.85 -15.98
CA VAL A 107 -12.70 -1.30 -15.53
C VAL A 107 -12.83 -0.36 -14.34
N ILE A 108 -13.93 0.39 -14.21
CA ILE A 108 -14.10 1.39 -13.13
C ILE A 108 -13.91 0.82 -11.73
N GLY A 109 -14.22 -0.46 -11.50
CA GLY A 109 -14.00 -1.09 -10.19
C GLY A 109 -12.53 -1.26 -9.81
N ILE A 110 -11.63 -1.41 -10.78
CA ILE A 110 -10.17 -1.46 -10.53
C ILE A 110 -9.66 -0.05 -10.23
N VAL A 111 -10.12 0.93 -11.02
CA VAL A 111 -9.74 2.33 -10.84
C VAL A 111 -10.22 2.85 -9.48
N ALA A 112 -11.44 2.51 -9.06
CA ALA A 112 -11.96 2.85 -7.74
C ALA A 112 -11.01 2.36 -6.61
N SER A 113 -10.50 1.13 -6.69
CA SER A 113 -9.53 0.61 -5.71
C SER A 113 -8.25 1.45 -5.67
N ARG A 114 -7.71 1.82 -6.83
CA ARG A 114 -6.52 2.67 -6.91
C ARG A 114 -6.76 4.10 -6.38
N LEU A 115 -7.96 4.62 -6.56
CA LEU A 115 -8.34 5.94 -6.03
C LEU A 115 -8.51 5.90 -4.50
N VAL A 116 -9.04 4.81 -3.94
CA VAL A 116 -9.05 4.58 -2.48
C VAL A 116 -7.62 4.57 -1.95
N GLU A 117 -6.70 3.83 -2.58
CA GLU A 117 -5.28 3.81 -2.16
C GLU A 117 -4.60 5.18 -2.25
N ARG A 118 -4.90 5.96 -3.29
CA ARG A 118 -4.30 7.29 -3.51
C ARG A 118 -4.83 8.33 -2.52
N PHE A 119 -6.14 8.36 -2.30
CA PHE A 119 -6.80 9.42 -1.55
C PHE A 119 -7.18 9.03 -0.12
N ASN A 120 -7.07 7.75 0.24
CA ASN A 120 -7.43 7.17 1.54
C ASN A 120 -8.87 7.55 1.97
N ARG A 121 -9.79 7.47 1.01
CA ARG A 121 -11.22 7.81 1.15
C ARG A 121 -12.05 6.74 0.44
N PRO A 122 -13.28 6.41 0.88
CA PRO A 122 -14.20 5.62 0.07
C PRO A 122 -14.48 6.33 -1.26
N VAL A 123 -14.45 5.56 -2.35
CA VAL A 123 -14.63 6.06 -3.72
C VAL A 123 -15.70 5.28 -4.43
N VAL A 124 -16.61 5.99 -5.09
CA VAL A 124 -17.55 5.44 -6.06
C VAL A 124 -17.20 6.01 -7.44
N LEU A 125 -16.86 5.14 -8.38
CA LEU A 125 -16.77 5.51 -9.79
C LEU A 125 -18.05 5.14 -10.52
N ILE A 126 -18.50 6.01 -11.42
CA ILE A 126 -19.69 5.79 -12.23
C ILE A 126 -19.35 6.00 -13.71
N ALA A 127 -19.74 5.04 -14.53
CA ALA A 127 -19.62 5.08 -15.98
C ALA A 127 -21.00 5.00 -16.61
N GLY A 128 -21.21 5.68 -17.73
CA GLY A 128 -22.45 5.55 -18.48
C GLY A 128 -22.43 6.24 -19.83
N THR A 129 -23.34 5.80 -20.68
CA THR A 129 -23.70 6.40 -21.98
C THR A 129 -25.22 6.31 -22.13
N GLU A 130 -25.88 7.35 -22.64
CA GLU A 130 -27.29 7.31 -23.07
C GLU A 130 -28.31 6.71 -22.07
N GLY A 131 -28.26 7.15 -20.80
CA GLY A 131 -29.35 6.99 -19.84
C GLY A 131 -29.27 5.79 -18.89
N ASP A 132 -28.29 4.90 -19.04
CA ASP A 132 -28.03 3.80 -18.10
C ASP A 132 -26.60 3.88 -17.56
N TRP A 133 -26.47 4.33 -16.30
CA TRP A 133 -25.18 4.54 -15.65
C TRP A 133 -24.95 3.46 -14.60
N LYS A 134 -23.79 2.82 -14.65
CA LYS A 134 -23.34 1.79 -13.70
C LYS A 134 -22.18 2.31 -12.87
N GLY A 135 -22.21 2.03 -11.58
CA GLY A 135 -21.17 2.43 -10.65
C GLY A 135 -20.52 1.25 -9.94
N SER A 136 -19.26 1.43 -9.57
CA SER A 136 -18.52 0.52 -8.71
C SER A 136 -17.85 1.32 -7.60
N GLY A 137 -18.20 1.00 -6.35
CA GLY A 137 -17.60 1.57 -5.15
C GLY A 137 -16.55 0.67 -4.51
N ARG A 138 -15.57 1.29 -3.86
CA ARG A 138 -14.55 0.67 -3.02
C ARG A 138 -14.37 1.49 -1.75
N SER A 139 -14.04 0.81 -0.66
CA SER A 139 -13.93 1.43 0.66
C SER A 139 -12.66 1.02 1.39
N LEU A 140 -12.28 1.82 2.37
CA LEU A 140 -11.26 1.49 3.37
C LEU A 140 -11.89 0.70 4.54
N PRO A 141 -11.07 0.01 5.37
CA PRO A 141 -11.57 -0.76 6.51
C PRO A 141 -12.41 0.06 7.50
N GLY A 142 -12.31 1.38 7.58
CA GLY A 142 -13.13 2.19 8.50
C GLY A 142 -14.60 2.32 8.08
N PHE A 143 -14.95 2.12 6.81
CA PHE A 143 -16.23 2.60 6.27
C PHE A 143 -17.11 1.50 5.66
N ASP A 144 -18.39 1.45 6.04
CA ASP A 144 -19.38 0.54 5.44
C ASP A 144 -19.98 1.10 4.15
N LEU A 145 -19.42 0.67 3.01
CA LEU A 145 -19.90 1.08 1.71
C LEU A 145 -21.35 0.63 1.43
N HIS A 146 -21.72 -0.57 1.85
CA HIS A 146 -23.07 -1.06 1.59
C HIS A 146 -24.10 -0.27 2.41
N GLY A 147 -23.80 -0.04 3.68
CA GLY A 147 -24.59 0.84 4.56
C GLY A 147 -24.72 2.26 3.97
N ALA A 148 -23.62 2.83 3.48
CA ALA A 148 -23.63 4.14 2.84
C ALA A 148 -24.52 4.20 1.59
N LEU A 149 -24.45 3.20 0.71
CA LEU A 149 -25.33 3.14 -0.47
C LEU A 149 -26.80 2.96 -0.06
N ALA A 150 -27.08 2.21 1.00
CA ALA A 150 -28.42 2.06 1.53
C ALA A 150 -28.97 3.40 2.07
N ALA A 151 -28.15 4.17 2.79
CA ALA A 151 -28.49 5.51 3.26
C ALA A 151 -28.75 6.49 2.10
N CYS A 152 -28.11 6.29 0.94
CA CYS A 152 -28.30 7.09 -0.27
C CYS A 152 -29.28 6.46 -1.28
N SER A 153 -30.05 5.45 -0.89
CA SER A 153 -30.84 4.61 -1.81
C SER A 153 -31.89 5.38 -2.63
N SER A 154 -32.39 6.51 -2.13
CA SER A 154 -33.33 7.38 -2.86
C SER A 154 -32.78 7.93 -4.18
N HIS A 155 -31.45 7.98 -4.33
CA HIS A 155 -30.79 8.46 -5.55
C HIS A 155 -30.42 7.32 -6.52
N LEU A 156 -30.63 6.07 -6.13
CA LEU A 156 -30.13 4.89 -6.83
C LEU A 156 -31.29 4.09 -7.43
N ARG A 157 -31.10 3.57 -8.65
CA ARG A 157 -32.04 2.61 -9.26
C ARG A 157 -31.90 1.22 -8.63
N ARG A 158 -30.64 0.83 -8.37
CA ARG A 158 -30.28 -0.46 -7.75
C ARG A 158 -28.90 -0.32 -7.12
N PHE A 159 -28.66 -1.04 -6.04
CA PHE A 159 -27.32 -1.24 -5.48
C PHE A 159 -27.22 -2.62 -4.83
N GLY A 160 -26.00 -3.06 -4.56
CA GLY A 160 -25.72 -4.28 -3.83
C GLY A 160 -24.22 -4.51 -3.65
N GLY A 161 -23.85 -5.43 -2.76
CA GLY A 161 -22.46 -5.76 -2.49
C GLY A 161 -22.20 -5.93 -0.99
N HIS A 162 -21.01 -5.52 -0.56
CA HIS A 162 -20.51 -5.71 0.79
C HIS A 162 -19.82 -4.44 1.29
N ARG A 163 -19.37 -4.49 2.55
CA ARG A 163 -18.72 -3.39 3.26
C ARG A 163 -17.55 -2.75 2.50
N ALA A 164 -16.74 -3.56 1.82
CA ALA A 164 -15.53 -3.09 1.12
C ALA A 164 -15.74 -2.76 -0.38
N ALA A 165 -16.78 -3.33 -1.01
CA ALA A 165 -17.01 -3.21 -2.44
C ALA A 165 -18.49 -3.39 -2.78
N ALA A 166 -19.01 -2.49 -3.59
CA ALA A 166 -20.42 -2.50 -4.00
C ALA A 166 -20.59 -2.02 -5.44
N GLY A 167 -21.66 -2.46 -6.08
CA GLY A 167 -22.08 -2.01 -7.40
C GLY A 167 -23.41 -1.25 -7.30
N LEU A 168 -23.64 -0.33 -8.22
CA LEU A 168 -24.88 0.44 -8.30
C LEU A 168 -25.29 0.74 -9.75
N SER A 169 -26.54 1.14 -9.91
CA SER A 169 -27.02 1.81 -11.12
C SER A 169 -27.78 3.07 -10.74
N ILE A 170 -27.62 4.13 -11.52
CA ILE A 170 -28.11 5.46 -11.22
C ILE A 170 -28.62 6.14 -12.49
N ALA A 171 -29.53 7.11 -12.35
CA ALA A 171 -29.94 7.97 -13.45
C ALA A 171 -29.00 9.19 -13.53
N PRO A 172 -28.62 9.67 -14.73
CA PRO A 172 -27.65 10.76 -14.89
C PRO A 172 -28.05 12.03 -14.11
N GLU A 173 -29.34 12.34 -14.05
CA GLU A 173 -29.89 13.48 -13.31
C GLU A 173 -29.68 13.39 -11.79
N SER A 174 -29.41 12.20 -11.25
CA SER A 174 -29.20 11.98 -9.81
C SER A 174 -27.72 12.05 -9.39
N LEU A 175 -26.77 12.11 -10.34
CA LEU A 175 -25.32 12.00 -10.06
C LEU A 175 -24.84 13.00 -9.01
N GLU A 176 -25.14 14.28 -9.19
CA GLU A 176 -24.71 15.34 -8.27
C GLU A 176 -25.36 15.21 -6.89
N THR A 177 -26.66 14.89 -6.85
CA THR A 177 -27.38 14.71 -5.58
C THR A 177 -26.86 13.49 -4.80
N PHE A 178 -26.55 12.40 -5.50
CA PHE A 178 -25.92 11.22 -4.92
C PHE A 178 -24.50 11.53 -4.41
N ALA A 179 -23.69 12.25 -5.19
CA ALA A 179 -22.34 12.63 -4.80
C ALA A 179 -22.33 13.48 -3.51
N ALA A 180 -23.27 14.40 -3.38
CA ALA A 180 -23.45 15.20 -2.16
C ALA A 180 -23.91 14.34 -0.97
N ALA A 181 -24.92 13.48 -1.15
CA ALA A 181 -25.44 12.61 -0.10
C ALA A 181 -24.40 11.60 0.40
N PHE A 182 -23.66 10.97 -0.52
CA PHE A 182 -22.61 10.02 -0.20
C PHE A 182 -21.46 10.68 0.58
N ALA A 183 -21.03 11.87 0.14
CA ALA A 183 -20.00 12.63 0.84
C ALA A 183 -20.46 13.02 2.24
N ALA A 184 -21.69 13.51 2.40
CA ALA A 184 -22.23 13.89 3.71
C ALA A 184 -22.32 12.70 4.67
N HIS A 185 -22.72 11.52 4.18
CA HIS A 185 -22.73 10.30 4.97
C HIS A 185 -21.31 9.89 5.38
N ALA A 186 -20.35 9.93 4.46
CA ALA A 186 -18.94 9.67 4.77
C ALA A 186 -18.36 10.67 5.77
N ASP A 187 -18.71 11.96 5.66
CA ASP A 187 -18.27 13.00 6.60
C ASP A 187 -18.78 12.77 8.03
N ALA A 188 -19.97 12.18 8.16
CA ALA A 188 -20.58 11.87 9.45
C ALA A 188 -20.03 10.59 10.11
N GLU A 189 -19.67 9.58 9.31
CA GLU A 189 -19.24 8.26 9.81
C GLU A 189 -17.73 8.14 10.03
N LEU A 190 -16.92 8.82 9.20
CA LEU A 190 -15.47 8.76 9.29
C LEU A 190 -14.93 9.90 10.14
N ALA A 191 -13.95 9.64 10.99
CA ALA A 191 -13.12 10.64 11.64
C ALA A 191 -11.92 11.04 10.75
N GLU A 192 -11.14 12.04 11.14
CA GLU A 192 -9.95 12.45 10.37
C GLU A 192 -8.86 11.38 10.42
N GLU A 193 -8.75 10.72 11.56
CA GLU A 193 -7.80 9.66 11.85
C GLU A 193 -8.03 8.42 10.98
N ASP A 194 -9.29 8.16 10.59
CA ASP A 194 -9.64 7.05 9.72
C ASP A 194 -9.13 7.23 8.29
N LEU A 195 -8.86 8.48 7.88
CA LEU A 195 -8.32 8.82 6.56
C LEU A 195 -6.79 8.79 6.54
N ALA A 196 -6.15 8.71 7.71
CA ALA A 196 -4.71 8.69 7.80
C ALA A 196 -4.19 7.35 7.22
N PRO A 197 -3.21 7.37 6.29
CA PRO A 197 -2.64 6.14 5.75
C PRO A 197 -1.92 5.36 6.86
N VAL A 198 -2.46 4.21 7.24
CA VAL A 198 -1.85 3.34 8.27
C VAL A 198 -0.79 2.44 7.65
N THR A 199 0.39 2.39 8.28
CA THR A 199 1.44 1.41 7.96
C THR A 199 1.63 0.51 9.15
N ARG A 200 1.19 -0.75 9.03
CA ARG A 200 1.41 -1.75 10.06
C ARG A 200 2.88 -2.17 10.09
N ILE A 201 3.46 -2.16 11.28
CA ILE A 201 4.84 -2.59 11.54
C ILE A 201 4.76 -3.87 12.35
N ASP A 202 5.42 -4.93 11.88
CA ASP A 202 5.40 -6.23 12.57
C ASP A 202 6.51 -6.33 13.63
N ALA A 203 7.64 -5.65 13.40
CA ALA A 203 8.71 -5.54 14.39
C ALA A 203 9.56 -4.29 14.16
N VAL A 204 10.03 -3.69 15.25
CA VAL A 204 11.11 -2.68 15.22
C VAL A 204 12.42 -3.42 15.40
N VAL A 205 13.41 -3.16 14.54
CA VAL A 205 14.69 -3.89 14.56
C VAL A 205 15.88 -2.93 14.39
N PRO A 206 17.05 -3.25 14.97
CA PRO A 206 18.26 -2.52 14.66
C PRO A 206 18.73 -2.87 13.25
N GLY A 207 19.41 -1.93 12.58
CA GLY A 207 19.95 -2.14 11.24
C GLY A 207 20.93 -3.31 11.15
N SER A 208 21.60 -3.66 12.25
CA SER A 208 22.50 -4.82 12.33
C SER A 208 21.79 -6.17 12.24
N ALA A 209 20.47 -6.22 12.44
CA ALA A 209 19.68 -7.45 12.32
C ALA A 209 19.34 -7.79 10.85
N LEU A 210 19.47 -6.83 9.93
CA LEU A 210 19.08 -6.94 8.52
C LEU A 210 20.07 -7.78 7.71
N THR A 211 20.12 -9.07 8.02
CA THR A 211 21.04 -10.03 7.42
C THR A 211 20.37 -10.90 6.37
N LEU A 212 21.18 -11.55 5.52
CA LEU A 212 20.65 -12.56 4.59
C LEU A 212 19.95 -13.71 5.33
N GLY A 213 20.49 -14.14 6.48
CA GLY A 213 19.87 -15.19 7.29
C GLY A 213 18.45 -14.82 7.75
N LEU A 214 18.26 -13.58 8.22
CA LEU A 214 16.92 -13.10 8.58
C LEU A 214 16.00 -13.04 7.36
N ALA A 215 16.49 -12.60 6.19
CA ALA A 215 15.70 -12.60 4.96
C ALA A 215 15.19 -14.02 4.61
N THR A 216 16.07 -15.02 4.68
CA THR A 216 15.73 -16.42 4.44
C THR A 216 14.73 -16.95 5.48
N GLU A 217 14.89 -16.61 6.76
CA GLU A 217 13.97 -17.00 7.82
C GLU A 217 12.57 -16.42 7.60
N LEU A 218 12.46 -15.13 7.30
CA LEU A 218 11.19 -14.47 7.02
C LEU A 218 10.49 -15.08 5.80
N GLN A 219 11.25 -15.46 4.77
CA GLN A 219 10.70 -16.08 3.57
C GLN A 219 10.01 -17.44 3.86
N ARG A 220 10.36 -18.12 4.95
CA ARG A 220 9.68 -19.38 5.37
C ARG A 220 8.24 -19.17 5.81
N LEU A 221 7.82 -17.92 6.06
CA LEU A 221 6.43 -17.57 6.36
C LEU A 221 5.54 -17.55 5.11
N SER A 222 6.11 -17.63 3.91
CA SER A 222 5.36 -17.72 2.67
C SER A 222 4.47 -18.99 2.62
N PRO A 223 3.38 -19.02 1.82
CA PRO A 223 2.96 -18.02 0.84
C PRO A 223 2.35 -16.78 1.49
N PHE A 224 2.74 -15.61 0.98
CA PHE A 224 2.18 -14.33 1.41
C PHE A 224 0.90 -13.99 0.63
N GLY A 225 0.01 -13.20 1.25
CA GLY A 225 -1.26 -12.78 0.66
C GLY A 225 -2.11 -11.97 1.63
N LEU A 226 -3.40 -11.80 1.33
CA LEU A 226 -4.31 -10.97 2.14
C LEU A 226 -4.38 -11.38 3.62
N GLY A 227 -4.40 -12.69 3.90
CA GLY A 227 -4.42 -13.23 5.25
C GLY A 227 -3.05 -13.46 5.88
N ASN A 228 -1.97 -13.26 5.13
CA ASN A 228 -0.59 -13.44 5.56
C ASN A 228 0.31 -12.44 4.82
N PRO A 229 0.21 -11.14 5.14
CA PRO A 229 1.03 -10.12 4.47
C PRO A 229 2.51 -10.36 4.72
N GLN A 230 3.37 -9.84 3.84
CA GLN A 230 4.81 -9.85 4.08
C GLN A 230 5.16 -9.03 5.31
N VAL A 231 6.17 -9.51 6.04
CA VAL A 231 6.67 -8.87 7.25
C VAL A 231 7.26 -7.50 6.94
N THR A 232 6.73 -6.48 7.60
CA THR A 232 7.21 -5.10 7.52
C THR A 232 8.00 -4.77 8.79
N LEU A 233 9.28 -4.50 8.62
CA LEU A 233 10.21 -4.13 9.69
C LEU A 233 10.38 -2.61 9.72
N LEU A 234 10.48 -2.04 10.92
CA LEU A 234 10.85 -0.64 11.14
C LEU A 234 12.29 -0.54 11.64
N VAL A 235 13.12 0.24 10.95
CA VAL A 235 14.47 0.59 11.40
C VAL A 235 14.50 2.07 11.78
N PRO A 236 14.67 2.40 13.07
CA PRO A 236 14.56 3.78 13.54
C PRO A 236 15.83 4.60 13.28
N ALA A 237 15.67 5.91 13.16
CA ALA A 237 16.73 6.92 13.16
C ALA A 237 17.92 6.60 12.23
N CYS A 238 17.61 6.30 10.98
CA CYS A 238 18.59 5.95 9.97
C CYS A 238 19.03 7.15 9.11
N ASP A 239 20.28 7.13 8.68
CA ASP A 239 20.79 7.98 7.61
C ASP A 239 20.58 7.30 6.26
N ALA A 240 20.01 8.02 5.30
CA ALA A 240 19.99 7.60 3.90
C ALA A 240 21.23 8.16 3.20
N VAL A 241 22.17 7.29 2.84
CA VAL A 241 23.44 7.70 2.23
C VAL A 241 23.49 7.32 0.76
N GLN A 242 24.16 8.16 -0.03
CA GLN A 242 24.33 7.99 -1.48
C GLN A 242 22.99 7.77 -2.21
N PRO A 243 21.96 8.63 -2.00
CA PRO A 243 20.70 8.47 -2.70
C PRO A 243 20.87 8.76 -4.18
N ASP A 244 20.27 7.89 -4.99
CA ASP A 244 20.35 7.86 -6.44
C ASP A 244 19.02 7.39 -7.02
N VAL A 245 18.79 7.64 -8.32
CA VAL A 245 17.59 7.19 -9.03
C VAL A 245 17.90 6.11 -10.05
N VAL A 246 17.00 5.15 -10.18
CA VAL A 246 17.12 4.02 -11.13
C VAL A 246 15.81 3.79 -11.87
N GLY A 247 15.87 3.06 -12.99
CA GLY A 247 14.72 2.79 -13.85
C GLY A 247 14.13 4.07 -14.43
N GLU A 248 14.95 4.82 -15.18
CA GLU A 248 14.56 6.08 -15.84
C GLU A 248 14.04 7.15 -14.85
N GLY A 249 14.60 7.20 -13.65
CA GLY A 249 14.19 8.18 -12.64
C GLY A 249 12.97 7.78 -11.81
N LYS A 250 12.40 6.59 -12.02
CA LYS A 250 11.15 6.16 -11.37
C LYS A 250 11.34 5.66 -9.93
N HIS A 251 12.48 5.05 -9.64
CA HIS A 251 12.74 4.40 -8.35
C HIS A 251 13.94 5.02 -7.65
N LEU A 252 13.96 5.01 -6.32
CA LEU A 252 15.13 5.44 -5.53
C LEU A 252 15.94 4.24 -5.11
N ARG A 253 17.27 4.39 -5.14
CA ARG A 253 18.22 3.46 -4.55
C ARG A 253 19.16 4.23 -3.63
N PHE A 254 19.45 3.67 -2.46
CA PHE A 254 20.36 4.26 -1.49
C PHE A 254 20.94 3.19 -0.57
N ARG A 255 21.83 3.58 0.34
CA ARG A 255 22.29 2.74 1.45
C ARG A 255 21.74 3.26 2.77
N VAL A 256 21.36 2.36 3.64
CA VAL A 256 20.88 2.70 4.98
C VAL A 256 22.04 2.59 5.94
N ARG A 257 22.26 3.63 6.76
CA ARG A 257 23.16 3.57 7.91
C ARG A 257 22.41 3.84 9.19
N GLN A 258 22.75 3.14 10.27
CA GLN A 258 22.22 3.39 11.60
C GLN A 258 23.39 3.54 12.57
N SER A 259 23.42 4.65 13.32
CA SER A 259 24.50 5.00 14.25
C SER A 259 25.91 4.81 13.62
N GLY A 260 26.07 5.25 12.36
CA GLY A 260 27.32 5.15 11.61
C GLY A 260 27.65 3.78 11.01
N ARG A 261 26.89 2.71 11.30
CA ARG A 261 27.10 1.37 10.73
C ARG A 261 26.23 1.15 9.50
N ASP A 262 26.71 0.36 8.56
CA ASP A 262 25.94 -0.04 7.38
C ASP A 262 24.83 -1.02 7.75
N ALA A 263 23.61 -0.77 7.26
CA ALA A 263 22.43 -1.59 7.48
C ALA A 263 21.90 -2.21 6.17
N GLY A 264 22.54 -1.95 5.03
CA GLY A 264 22.25 -2.61 3.76
C GLY A 264 21.80 -1.67 2.63
N SER A 265 21.61 -2.25 1.45
CA SER A 265 21.12 -1.54 0.27
C SER A 265 19.60 -1.46 0.27
N ALA A 266 19.08 -0.29 -0.05
CA ALA A 266 17.65 -0.01 -0.13
C ALA A 266 17.20 0.30 -1.56
N ILE A 267 16.00 -0.15 -1.90
CA ILE A 267 15.26 0.21 -3.12
C ILE A 267 13.86 0.67 -2.73
N ALA A 268 13.45 1.85 -3.19
CA ALA A 268 12.10 2.38 -3.01
C ALA A 268 11.43 2.56 -4.36
N PHE A 269 10.49 1.67 -4.66
CA PHE A 269 9.83 1.67 -5.96
C PHE A 269 8.82 2.83 -6.07
N GLY A 270 8.94 3.65 -7.13
CA GLY A 270 7.96 4.71 -7.42
C GLY A 270 8.22 6.01 -6.64
N LEU A 271 9.27 6.05 -5.82
CA LEU A 271 9.62 7.23 -5.03
C LEU A 271 10.71 8.09 -5.67
N GLY A 272 11.05 7.89 -6.95
CA GLY A 272 12.15 8.61 -7.63
C GLY A 272 12.13 10.13 -7.47
N ALA A 273 10.93 10.73 -7.46
CA ALA A 273 10.74 12.17 -7.23
C ALA A 273 11.13 12.66 -5.81
N GLN A 274 11.35 11.75 -4.85
CA GLN A 274 11.77 12.08 -3.48
C GLN A 274 13.30 12.09 -3.30
N LEU A 275 14.09 12.12 -4.39
CA LEU A 275 15.55 12.15 -4.31
C LEU A 275 16.06 13.31 -3.44
N ASP A 276 15.54 14.52 -3.66
CA ASP A 276 15.97 15.70 -2.91
C ASP A 276 15.53 15.65 -1.45
N ARG A 277 14.40 14.96 -1.15
CA ARG A 277 14.01 14.67 0.24
C ARG A 277 15.13 13.91 0.94
N LEU A 278 15.61 12.80 0.37
CA LEU A 278 16.67 11.97 0.95
C LEU A 278 18.03 12.65 1.06
N ARG A 279 18.27 13.75 0.32
CA ARG A 279 19.51 14.53 0.42
C ARG A 279 19.53 15.48 1.61
N ARG A 280 18.38 15.73 2.26
CA ARG A 280 18.31 16.55 3.47
C ARG A 280 19.11 15.88 4.59
N PRO A 281 19.82 16.66 5.43
CA PRO A 281 20.60 16.14 6.55
C PRO A 281 19.70 15.81 7.76
N VAL A 282 18.66 15.00 7.52
CA VAL A 282 17.73 14.52 8.54
C VAL A 282 17.77 13.00 8.58
N ARG A 283 17.37 12.43 9.72
CA ARG A 283 17.24 10.99 9.88
C ARG A 283 15.84 10.53 9.50
N TYR A 284 15.73 9.25 9.17
CA TYR A 284 14.49 8.62 8.76
C TYR A 284 14.19 7.39 9.60
N ASP A 285 12.92 7.21 9.97
CA ASP A 285 12.43 5.90 10.34
C ASP A 285 12.00 5.17 9.06
N ILE A 286 12.55 3.98 8.86
CA ILE A 286 12.44 3.24 7.60
C ILE A 286 11.57 2.01 7.81
N ALA A 287 10.37 2.01 7.22
CA ALA A 287 9.54 0.81 7.11
C ALA A 287 9.90 0.06 5.82
N CYS A 288 10.36 -1.18 5.94
CA CYS A 288 10.85 -1.97 4.81
C CYS A 288 10.50 -3.46 4.91
N ARG A 289 10.46 -4.12 3.76
CA ARG A 289 10.55 -5.58 3.66
C ARG A 289 12.01 -5.95 3.45
N LEU A 290 12.45 -7.04 4.06
CA LEU A 290 13.80 -7.58 3.87
C LEU A 290 13.72 -8.74 2.90
N GLU A 291 14.38 -8.61 1.74
CA GLU A 291 14.30 -9.58 0.65
C GLU A 291 15.70 -10.06 0.21
N GLU A 292 15.77 -11.28 -0.33
CA GLU A 292 16.98 -11.78 -1.00
C GLU A 292 17.09 -11.18 -2.41
N ASN A 293 18.08 -10.31 -2.63
CA ASN A 293 18.38 -9.82 -3.97
C ASN A 293 19.44 -10.69 -4.64
N ARG A 294 19.08 -11.26 -5.81
CA ARG A 294 19.97 -12.10 -6.63
C ARG A 294 20.41 -11.31 -7.85
N TRP A 295 21.66 -10.84 -7.84
CA TRP A 295 22.22 -10.04 -8.92
C TRP A 295 23.59 -10.55 -9.33
N ASN A 296 23.76 -10.84 -10.63
CA ASN A 296 25.02 -11.28 -11.23
C ASN A 296 25.70 -12.45 -10.47
N GLY A 297 24.91 -13.44 -10.06
CA GLY A 297 25.39 -14.60 -9.28
C GLY A 297 25.64 -14.34 -7.79
N THR A 298 25.49 -13.11 -7.31
CA THR A 298 25.60 -12.75 -5.88
C THR A 298 24.22 -12.67 -5.24
N ILE A 299 24.09 -13.20 -4.02
CA ILE A 299 22.87 -13.09 -3.20
C ILE A 299 23.20 -12.18 -2.01
N ALA A 300 22.42 -11.13 -1.84
CA ALA A 300 22.61 -10.17 -0.75
C ALA A 300 21.25 -9.72 -0.18
N PRO A 301 21.19 -9.32 1.11
CA PRO A 301 19.98 -8.74 1.66
C PRO A 301 19.71 -7.37 1.00
N GLN A 302 18.45 -7.11 0.67
CA GLN A 302 17.98 -5.83 0.17
C GLN A 302 16.74 -5.36 0.93
N LEU A 303 16.74 -4.08 1.28
CA LEU A 303 15.62 -3.41 1.94
C LEU A 303 14.69 -2.85 0.86
N VAL A 304 13.53 -3.48 0.70
CA VAL A 304 12.46 -2.96 -0.16
C VAL A 304 11.62 -1.99 0.65
N ILE A 305 11.84 -0.71 0.43
CA ILE A 305 11.24 0.38 1.19
C ILE A 305 9.75 0.44 0.92
N ARG A 306 8.96 0.38 1.99
CA ARG A 306 7.51 0.58 1.97
C ARG A 306 7.17 2.02 2.25
N ARG A 307 7.80 2.61 3.28
CA ARG A 307 7.55 3.99 3.69
C ARG A 307 8.77 4.59 4.40
N LEU A 308 8.94 5.90 4.20
CA LEU A 308 9.95 6.71 4.86
C LEU A 308 9.23 7.76 5.71
N PHE A 309 9.53 7.78 7.00
CA PHE A 309 9.07 8.80 7.93
C PHE A 309 10.27 9.67 8.29
N ASP A 310 10.05 10.97 8.43
CA ASP A 310 11.07 11.83 9.00
C ASP A 310 11.18 11.41 10.48
N ALA A 311 12.38 11.07 10.94
CA ALA A 311 12.56 10.62 12.31
C ALA A 311 12.30 11.80 13.26
N PRO A 312 11.63 11.58 14.41
CA PRO A 312 11.40 12.63 15.39
C PRO A 312 12.71 13.30 15.80
N GLU A 313 12.69 14.63 15.88
CA GLU A 313 13.80 15.37 16.48
C GLU A 313 14.01 14.92 17.92
N GLY A 314 15.27 14.86 18.36
CA GLY A 314 15.61 14.42 19.71
C GLY A 314 15.56 12.91 19.94
N TYR A 315 15.20 12.06 18.95
CA TYR A 315 15.23 10.59 19.14
C TYR A 315 16.56 10.09 19.70
N GLU A 316 17.68 10.46 19.05
CA GLU A 316 19.00 9.98 19.50
C GLU A 316 19.42 10.62 20.83
N ASP A 317 19.00 11.86 21.11
CA ASP A 317 19.33 12.54 22.36
C ASP A 317 18.61 11.89 23.54
N LEU A 318 17.30 11.64 23.38
CA LEU A 318 16.49 10.93 24.36
C LEU A 318 16.99 9.49 24.56
N ARG A 319 17.32 8.80 23.46
CA ARG A 319 17.91 7.46 23.52
C ARG A 319 19.25 7.46 24.27
N ALA A 320 20.14 8.42 23.99
CA ALA A 320 21.43 8.54 24.66
C ALA A 320 21.26 8.82 26.15
N HIS A 321 20.35 9.73 26.50
CA HIS A 321 20.03 10.08 27.88
C HIS A 321 19.46 8.87 28.66
N LEU A 322 18.50 8.15 28.09
CA LEU A 322 17.97 6.92 28.70
C LEU A 322 19.07 5.85 28.87
N ALA A 323 19.98 5.72 27.90
CA ALA A 323 21.11 4.80 28.04
C ALA A 323 22.10 5.21 29.15
N GLU A 324 22.30 6.51 29.38
CA GLU A 324 23.09 7.01 30.52
C GLU A 324 22.40 6.73 31.84
N LEU A 325 21.09 7.02 31.96
CA LEU A 325 20.30 6.70 33.16
C LEU A 325 20.30 5.21 33.47
N TRP A 326 20.17 4.36 32.46
CA TRP A 326 20.26 2.91 32.62
C TRP A 326 21.60 2.50 33.24
N ARG A 327 22.72 2.98 32.70
CA ARG A 327 24.07 2.69 33.21
C ARG A 327 24.32 3.25 34.61
N ALA A 328 23.70 4.38 34.95
CA ALA A 328 23.81 5.00 36.27
C ALA A 328 23.03 4.23 37.37
N GLY A 329 22.15 3.30 36.97
CA GLY A 329 21.39 2.45 37.87
C GLY A 329 20.10 3.06 38.40
N GLU A 330 19.28 2.22 39.03
CA GLU A 330 17.88 2.51 39.36
C GLU A 330 17.67 3.76 40.25
N SER A 331 18.64 4.10 41.11
CA SER A 331 18.58 5.30 41.95
C SER A 331 18.67 6.61 41.17
N ALA A 332 19.18 6.57 39.94
CA ALA A 332 19.29 7.74 39.07
C ALA A 332 18.09 7.92 38.13
N TRP A 333 17.20 6.92 38.03
CA TRP A 333 16.10 6.94 37.08
C TRP A 333 15.04 7.96 37.45
N THR A 334 14.66 8.80 36.49
CA THR A 334 13.47 9.65 36.61
C THR A 334 12.20 8.81 36.57
N ALA A 335 11.04 9.42 36.88
CA ALA A 335 9.75 8.74 36.80
C ALA A 335 9.46 8.26 35.37
N GLU A 336 9.77 9.09 34.38
CA GLU A 336 9.59 8.78 32.97
C GLU A 336 10.53 7.67 32.50
N ALA A 337 11.82 7.73 32.87
CA ALA A 337 12.78 6.68 32.51
C ALA A 337 12.38 5.33 33.13
N ARG A 338 11.93 5.34 34.39
CA ARG A 338 11.42 4.15 35.07
C ARG A 338 10.21 3.56 34.35
N ALA A 339 9.26 4.39 33.91
CA ALA A 339 8.11 3.95 33.14
C ALA A 339 8.55 3.29 31.81
N VAL A 340 9.43 3.95 31.04
CA VAL A 340 9.98 3.39 29.79
C VAL A 340 10.65 2.04 30.03
N PHE A 341 11.53 1.93 31.01
CA PHE A 341 12.26 0.68 31.27
C PHE A 341 11.36 -0.45 31.76
N THR A 342 10.31 -0.11 32.52
CA THR A 342 9.32 -1.08 33.00
C THR A 342 8.44 -1.58 31.86
N GLU A 343 7.94 -0.68 31.01
CA GLU A 343 7.15 -1.04 29.82
C GLU A 343 7.92 -1.96 28.86
N LEU A 344 9.22 -1.72 28.73
CA LEU A 344 10.10 -2.52 27.88
C LEU A 344 10.55 -3.83 28.55
N GLU A 345 10.21 -4.04 29.83
CA GLU A 345 10.66 -5.20 30.62
C GLU A 345 12.18 -5.42 30.46
N LEU A 346 12.97 -4.33 30.53
CA LEU A 346 14.41 -4.41 30.30
C LEU A 346 15.07 -5.21 31.44
N GLU A 347 15.46 -6.44 31.14
CA GLU A 347 16.37 -7.24 31.95
C GLU A 347 17.81 -7.11 31.43
N ASP A 348 18.79 -7.50 32.24
CA ASP A 348 20.19 -7.52 31.83
C ASP A 348 20.39 -8.39 30.59
N GLY A 349 20.72 -7.75 29.45
CA GLY A 349 20.89 -8.40 28.15
C GLY A 349 19.66 -8.40 27.23
N ALA A 350 18.50 -7.90 27.67
CA ALA A 350 17.34 -7.72 26.80
C ALA A 350 17.60 -6.64 25.74
N ARG A 351 17.23 -6.91 24.48
CA ARG A 351 17.42 -6.00 23.33
C ARG A 351 16.06 -5.54 22.77
N ARG A 352 15.29 -4.83 23.59
CA ARG A 352 14.00 -4.25 23.19
C ARG A 352 14.21 -2.90 22.51
N GLN A 353 13.34 -2.55 21.56
CA GLN A 353 13.41 -1.27 20.88
C GLN A 353 12.59 -0.22 21.64
N LEU A 354 13.14 1.00 21.76
CA LEU A 354 12.50 2.07 22.54
C LEU A 354 11.11 2.45 22.00
N TYR A 355 10.86 2.31 20.69
CA TYR A 355 9.55 2.55 20.09
C TYR A 355 8.45 1.59 20.55
N GLU A 356 8.80 0.46 21.18
CA GLU A 356 7.82 -0.44 21.80
C GLU A 356 7.18 0.19 23.05
N SER A 357 7.85 1.14 23.71
CA SER A 357 7.31 1.87 24.87
C SER A 357 6.33 2.96 24.44
N GLU A 358 5.16 3.00 25.08
CA GLU A 358 4.17 4.07 24.93
C GLU A 358 4.70 5.38 25.54
N THR A 359 5.30 5.29 26.73
CA THR A 359 5.90 6.47 27.38
C THR A 359 7.00 7.07 26.52
N PHE A 360 7.88 6.26 25.90
CA PHE A 360 8.93 6.78 25.03
C PHE A 360 8.38 7.52 23.82
N ARG A 361 7.34 6.98 23.17
CA ARG A 361 6.67 7.67 22.05
C ARG A 361 6.04 8.99 22.49
N ALA A 362 5.37 9.01 23.65
CA ALA A 362 4.80 10.23 24.21
C ALA A 362 5.87 11.28 24.58
N LEU A 363 7.05 10.87 25.04
CA LEU A 363 8.16 11.79 25.31
C LEU A 363 8.69 12.45 24.04
N LEU A 364 8.81 11.68 22.95
CA LEU A 364 9.20 12.23 21.66
C LEU A 364 8.16 13.22 21.12
N GLU A 365 6.87 12.93 21.29
CA GLU A 365 5.79 13.85 20.91
C GLU A 365 5.78 15.13 21.74
N ARG A 366 6.11 15.08 23.04
CA ARG A 366 6.15 16.27 23.92
C ARG A 366 7.34 17.21 23.66
N GLY A 367 8.37 16.72 22.98
CA GLY A 367 9.50 17.53 22.52
C GLY A 367 9.29 18.21 21.17
N LEU A 368 8.17 17.92 20.48
CA LEU A 368 7.84 18.36 19.13
C LEU A 368 6.49 19.09 19.11
N ASP A 369 6.40 20.19 18.36
CA ASP A 369 5.12 20.85 18.05
C ASP A 369 4.25 20.06 17.05
N GLU A 370 4.67 18.90 16.53
CA GLU A 370 3.85 18.04 15.66
C GLU A 370 4.10 16.53 15.88
N ALA A 371 3.00 15.77 15.84
CA ALA A 371 2.85 14.39 16.29
C ALA A 371 3.65 13.35 15.47
N LEU A 372 4.13 12.32 16.17
CA LEU A 372 4.63 11.09 15.56
C LEU A 372 3.49 10.23 14.98
N PRO A 373 3.77 9.35 14.00
CA PRO A 373 2.80 8.34 13.61
C PRO A 373 2.55 7.40 14.79
N ARG A 374 1.31 7.38 15.29
CA ARG A 374 0.85 6.37 16.24
C ARG A 374 1.01 4.99 15.59
N ALA A 375 1.91 4.18 16.13
CA ALA A 375 1.93 2.76 15.82
C ALA A 375 0.63 2.16 16.37
N ALA A 376 -0.21 1.67 15.45
CA ALA A 376 -1.46 0.95 15.73
C ALA A 376 -1.21 -0.55 15.77
#